data_AF-A0A3N5FR79-F1
#
_entry.id   AF-A0A3N5FR79-F1
#
_cell.length_a   1.000
_cell.length_b   1.000
_cell.length_c   1.000
_cell.angle_alpha   90.00
_cell.angle_beta   90.00
_cell.angle_gamma   90.00
#
_symmetry.space_group_name_H-M   'P 1'
#
loop_
_entity.id
_entity.type
_entity.pdbx_description
1 polymer ?
#
loop_
_entity_poly.entity_id
_entity_poly.type
_entity_poly.pdbx_seq_one_letter_code
_entity_poly.pdbx_strand_id
1 'polypeptide(L)'
;MIALLLFSLQQAGIASQYPGDEGIEKDPRVLFVEDFETGDLKEIGARWGEIARAESMALSEDLHAASPGRRSLHIAKNGHLYTHTKGVDTMFARFYVKFHPKTGYIHHFVHLNADRTPTPWPKGT
;
A
#
# COMPACT_ATOMS: atom_id res chain seq x y z
N MET A 1 37.11 32.23 -2.93
CA MET A 1 36.04 31.52 -3.65
C MET A 1 35.63 30.33 -2.80
N ILE A 2 34.46 30.39 -2.17
CA ILE A 2 33.87 29.25 -1.46
C ILE A 2 32.88 28.63 -2.43
N ALA A 3 33.21 27.45 -2.96
CA ALA A 3 32.26 26.65 -3.71
C ALA A 3 31.27 26.06 -2.71
N LEU A 4 30.07 26.65 -2.60
CA LEU A 4 28.93 25.95 -2.04
C LEU A 4 28.59 24.81 -3.01
N LEU A 5 28.94 23.59 -2.61
CA LEU A 5 28.37 22.36 -3.15
C LEU A 5 26.88 22.37 -2.83
N LEU A 6 26.08 22.92 -3.74
CA LEU A 6 24.67 22.63 -3.84
C LEU A 6 24.56 21.16 -4.25
N PHE A 7 24.49 20.27 -3.26
CA PHE A 7 23.90 18.96 -3.51
C PHE A 7 22.47 19.23 -3.95
N SER A 8 22.23 19.12 -5.25
CA SER A 8 20.90 18.83 -5.78
C SER A 8 20.52 17.47 -5.21
N LEU A 9 19.92 17.47 -4.01
CA LEU A 9 19.06 16.38 -3.59
C LEU A 9 17.98 16.33 -4.66
N GLN A 10 18.10 15.43 -5.64
CA GLN A 10 16.94 14.90 -6.35
C GLN A 10 15.86 14.74 -5.29
N GLN A 11 14.79 15.53 -5.41
CA GLN A 11 13.82 15.76 -4.34
C GLN A 11 13.36 14.41 -3.79
N ALA A 12 13.92 13.99 -2.67
CA ALA A 12 13.63 12.67 -2.14
C ALA A 12 12.12 12.66 -1.80
N GLY A 13 11.40 11.66 -2.28
CA GLY A 13 9.95 11.54 -2.06
C GLY A 13 9.62 11.55 -0.57
N ILE A 14 8.37 11.83 -0.21
CA ILE A 14 7.97 12.04 1.19
C ILE A 14 8.38 10.88 2.11
N ALA A 15 8.39 9.64 1.60
CA ALA A 15 8.84 8.45 2.34
C ALA A 15 10.26 8.57 2.92
N SER A 16 11.16 9.34 2.28
CA SER A 16 12.51 9.60 2.81
C SER A 16 12.51 10.37 4.13
N GLN A 17 11.41 11.07 4.44
CA GLN A 17 11.20 11.83 5.68
C GLN A 17 10.59 10.95 6.79
N TYR A 18 10.14 9.74 6.46
CA TYR A 18 9.48 8.79 7.36
C TYR A 18 10.14 7.41 7.26
N PRO A 19 11.35 7.21 7.83
CA PRO A 19 11.98 5.90 7.89
C PRO A 19 11.05 4.87 8.56
N GLY A 20 10.87 3.71 7.91
CA GLY A 20 9.92 2.70 8.40
C GLY A 20 8.46 3.11 8.37
N ASP A 21 8.13 4.19 7.64
CA ASP A 21 6.78 4.75 7.54
C ASP A 21 6.19 5.27 8.87
N GLU A 22 7.03 5.41 9.90
CA GLU A 22 6.60 5.89 11.21
C GLU A 22 6.06 7.33 11.12
N GLY A 23 4.77 7.51 11.39
CA GLY A 23 4.11 8.82 11.38
C GLY A 23 3.74 9.34 9.99
N ILE A 24 3.98 8.57 8.92
CA ILE A 24 3.65 8.98 7.55
C ILE A 24 2.14 9.22 7.38
N GLU A 25 1.31 8.50 8.13
CA GLU A 25 -0.15 8.63 8.11
C GLU A 25 -0.65 10.02 8.53
N LYS A 26 0.19 10.82 9.19
CA LYS A 26 -0.11 12.19 9.61
C LYS A 26 0.30 13.23 8.58
N ASP A 27 1.05 12.86 7.54
CA ASP A 27 1.43 13.79 6.48
C ASP A 27 0.20 14.17 5.63
N PRO A 28 -0.11 15.46 5.45
CA PRO A 28 -1.32 15.89 4.72
C PRO A 28 -1.32 15.50 3.22
N ARG A 29 -0.16 15.11 2.68
CA ARG A 29 0.02 14.66 1.29
C ARG A 29 -0.33 13.18 1.11
N VAL A 30 -0.43 12.43 2.21
CA VAL A 30 -0.74 11.00 2.19
C VAL A 30 -2.23 10.81 2.00
N LEU A 31 -2.58 9.95 1.04
CA LEU A 31 -3.98 9.70 0.66
C LEU A 31 -4.56 8.49 1.38
N PHE A 32 -3.74 7.48 1.65
CA PHE A 32 -4.11 6.22 2.28
C PHE A 32 -2.84 5.50 2.75
N VAL A 33 -2.93 4.79 3.88
CA VAL A 33 -1.87 3.93 4.42
C VAL A 33 -2.52 2.69 5.01
N GLU A 34 -1.90 1.53 4.79
CA GLU A 34 -2.18 0.32 5.54
C GLU A 34 -0.85 -0.37 5.83
N ASP A 35 -0.52 -0.49 7.12
CA ASP A 35 0.64 -1.23 7.63
C ASP A 35 0.27 -2.64 8.10
N PHE A 36 -1.03 -2.96 8.13
CA PHE A 36 -1.64 -4.15 8.68
C PHE A 36 -1.45 -4.32 10.18
N GLU A 37 -0.89 -3.38 10.94
CA GLU A 37 -0.54 -3.53 12.36
C GLU A 37 -1.73 -3.38 13.32
N THR A 38 -2.85 -2.80 12.86
CA THR A 38 -4.05 -2.60 13.70
C THR A 38 -5.29 -3.39 13.24
N GLY A 39 -5.92 -4.09 14.16
CA GLY A 39 -7.22 -4.76 13.96
C GLY A 39 -7.17 -6.15 13.30
N ASP A 40 -8.35 -6.69 13.03
CA ASP A 40 -8.58 -7.94 12.30
C ASP A 40 -8.89 -7.71 10.80
N LEU A 41 -9.13 -8.78 10.03
CA LEU A 41 -9.44 -8.69 8.60
C LEU A 41 -10.73 -7.91 8.30
N LYS A 42 -11.71 -7.93 9.21
CA LYS A 42 -12.96 -7.19 9.04
C LYS A 42 -12.70 -5.70 9.22
N GLU A 43 -11.91 -5.33 10.22
CA GLU A 43 -11.51 -3.94 10.46
C GLU A 43 -10.60 -3.41 9.34
N ILE A 44 -9.68 -4.22 8.83
CA ILE A 44 -8.86 -3.91 7.64
C ILE A 44 -9.77 -3.70 6.43
N GLY A 45 -10.69 -4.63 6.18
CA GLY A 45 -11.64 -4.51 5.06
C GLY A 45 -12.48 -3.24 5.15
N ALA A 46 -12.88 -2.83 6.35
CA ALA A 46 -13.61 -1.58 6.57
C ALA A 46 -12.75 -0.34 6.29
N ARG A 47 -11.44 -0.35 6.62
CA ARG A 47 -10.53 0.76 6.30
C ARG A 47 -10.29 0.91 4.80
N TRP A 48 -10.14 -0.20 4.10
CA TRP A 48 -10.06 -0.19 2.64
C TRP A 48 -11.38 0.26 2.01
N GLY A 49 -12.50 -0.20 2.56
CA GLY A 49 -13.86 0.06 2.06
C GLY A 49 -14.46 -1.20 1.42
N GLU A 50 -13.63 -2.01 0.76
CA GLU A 50 -14.01 -3.33 0.30
C GLU A 50 -12.90 -4.37 0.52
N ILE A 51 -13.33 -5.56 0.96
CA ILE A 51 -12.55 -6.80 0.94
C ILE A 51 -13.34 -7.87 0.20
N ALA A 52 -12.73 -8.47 -0.82
CA ALA A 52 -13.31 -9.58 -1.54
C ALA A 52 -12.51 -10.85 -1.29
N ARG A 53 -13.23 -11.96 -1.06
CA ARG A 53 -12.65 -13.28 -0.76
C ARG A 53 -11.78 -13.28 0.51
N ALA A 54 -12.29 -12.67 1.58
CA ALA A 54 -11.59 -12.60 2.86
C ALA A 54 -11.21 -14.00 3.41
N GLU A 55 -11.97 -15.04 3.06
CA GLU A 55 -11.66 -16.44 3.38
C GLU A 55 -10.35 -16.95 2.77
N SER A 56 -9.81 -16.25 1.76
CA SER A 56 -8.52 -16.52 1.16
C SER A 56 -7.39 -15.64 1.72
N MET A 57 -7.67 -14.85 2.77
CA MET A 57 -6.73 -13.92 3.37
C MET A 57 -6.44 -14.28 4.82
N ALA A 58 -5.22 -14.01 5.26
CA ALA A 58 -4.81 -14.15 6.65
C ALA A 58 -3.72 -13.13 7.00
N LEU A 59 -3.68 -12.69 8.26
CA LEU A 59 -2.53 -11.98 8.79
C LEU A 59 -1.38 -12.97 9.00
N SER A 60 -0.17 -12.57 8.62
CA SER A 60 1.02 -13.42 8.64
C SER A 60 2.19 -12.71 9.30
N GLU A 61 3.01 -13.44 10.03
CA GLU A 61 4.30 -12.96 10.58
C GLU A 61 5.45 -13.09 9.55
N ASP A 62 5.17 -13.55 8.33
CA ASP A 62 6.18 -13.60 7.26
C ASP A 62 6.47 -12.18 6.74
N LEU A 63 7.69 -11.73 6.98
CA LEU A 63 8.14 -10.36 6.78
C LEU A 63 9.56 -10.32 6.21
N HIS A 64 9.87 -9.22 5.53
CA HIS A 64 11.27 -8.87 5.25
C HIS A 64 11.97 -8.49 6.55
N ALA A 65 13.24 -8.85 6.72
CA ALA A 65 14.01 -8.58 7.95
C ALA A 65 14.14 -7.07 8.28
N ALA A 66 13.99 -6.20 7.28
CA ALA A 66 13.99 -4.75 7.45
C ALA A 66 12.58 -4.15 7.65
N SER A 67 11.54 -4.98 7.80
CA SER A 67 10.20 -4.50 8.12
C SER A 67 10.17 -3.94 9.55
N PRO A 68 9.61 -2.74 9.78
CA PRO A 68 9.41 -2.21 11.13
C PRO A 68 8.17 -2.83 11.82
N GLY A 69 7.27 -3.45 11.06
CA GLY A 69 6.04 -4.08 11.56
C GLY A 69 6.23 -5.52 12.02
N ARG A 70 5.14 -6.13 12.49
CA ARG A 70 5.07 -7.52 12.99
C ARG A 70 4.17 -8.41 12.14
N ARG A 71 3.41 -7.85 11.19
CA ARG A 71 2.56 -8.65 10.32
C ARG A 71 2.36 -8.07 8.91
N SER A 72 2.00 -8.95 8.00
CA SER A 72 1.64 -8.66 6.62
C SER A 72 0.29 -9.32 6.29
N LEU A 73 -0.31 -8.93 5.17
CA LEU A 73 -1.45 -9.64 4.61
C LEU A 73 -0.98 -10.73 3.64
N HIS A 74 -1.33 -11.98 3.92
CA HIS A 74 -1.15 -13.10 3.02
C HIS A 74 -2.44 -13.39 2.26
N ILE A 75 -2.36 -13.46 0.93
CA ILE A 75 -3.46 -13.86 0.04
C ILE A 75 -3.09 -15.21 -0.60
N ALA A 76 -3.81 -16.27 -0.21
CA ALA A 76 -3.43 -17.65 -0.54
C ALA A 76 -3.82 -18.10 -1.97
N LYS A 77 -4.97 -17.65 -2.47
CA LYS A 77 -5.53 -18.05 -3.78
C LYS A 77 -5.87 -16.85 -4.63
N ASN A 78 -6.84 -16.06 -4.19
CA ASN A 78 -7.32 -14.86 -4.87
C ASN A 78 -8.11 -13.98 -3.90
N GLY A 79 -8.35 -12.74 -4.30
CA GLY A 79 -9.04 -11.75 -3.50
C GLY A 79 -8.40 -10.40 -3.68
N HIS A 80 -9.08 -9.36 -3.22
CA HIS A 80 -8.58 -8.00 -3.30
C HIS A 80 -9.03 -7.19 -2.09
N LEU A 81 -8.25 -6.15 -1.84
CA LEU A 81 -8.66 -5.00 -1.07
C LEU A 81 -8.82 -3.85 -2.05
N TYR A 82 -9.85 -3.04 -1.87
CA TYR A 82 -10.11 -1.91 -2.75
C TYR A 82 -10.48 -0.70 -1.93
N THR A 83 -9.92 0.44 -2.32
CA THR A 83 -10.20 1.75 -1.78
C THR A 83 -10.20 2.79 -2.89
N HIS A 84 -10.86 3.92 -2.65
CA HIS A 84 -10.71 5.12 -3.45
C HIS A 84 -10.35 6.28 -2.53
N THR A 85 -9.46 7.14 -3.00
CA THR A 85 -8.99 8.30 -2.21
C THR A 85 -9.58 9.59 -2.77
N LYS A 86 -9.27 10.72 -2.13
CA LYS A 86 -9.57 12.04 -2.71
C LYS A 86 -8.85 12.19 -4.05
N GLY A 87 -9.51 12.88 -5.00
CA GLY A 87 -8.92 13.14 -6.31
C GLY A 87 -7.67 14.01 -6.22
N VAL A 88 -6.65 13.68 -7.01
CA VAL A 88 -5.40 14.42 -7.15
C VAL A 88 -4.92 14.37 -8.61
N ASP A 89 -4.15 15.37 -9.03
CA ASP A 89 -3.58 15.42 -10.38
C ASP A 89 -2.46 14.40 -10.59
N THR A 90 -1.77 14.02 -9.51
CA THR A 90 -0.70 13.03 -9.54
C THR A 90 -0.72 12.21 -8.26
N MET A 91 -0.74 10.89 -8.41
CA MET A 91 -0.71 9.92 -7.32
C MET A 91 0.54 9.04 -7.46
N PHE A 92 1.20 8.81 -6.34
CA PHE A 92 2.26 7.82 -6.22
C PHE A 92 1.75 6.69 -5.32
N ALA A 93 2.06 5.45 -5.67
CA ALA A 93 1.84 4.30 -4.81
C ALA A 93 3.18 3.61 -4.52
N ARG A 94 3.33 3.17 -3.28
CA ARG A 94 4.38 2.26 -2.85
C ARG A 94 3.72 1.17 -2.04
N PHE A 95 4.05 -0.07 -2.35
CA PHE A 95 3.63 -1.25 -1.60
C PHE A 95 4.78 -2.24 -1.58
N TYR A 96 4.79 -3.10 -0.57
CA TYR A 96 5.76 -4.17 -0.43
C TYR A 96 5.06 -5.50 -0.69
N VAL A 97 5.68 -6.34 -1.51
CA VAL A 97 5.13 -7.66 -1.86
C VAL A 97 6.23 -8.71 -1.77
N LYS A 98 5.86 -9.88 -1.26
CA LYS A 98 6.66 -11.10 -1.33
C LYS A 98 5.84 -12.15 -2.06
N PHE A 99 6.41 -12.75 -3.10
CA PHE A 99 5.80 -13.88 -3.79
C PHE A 99 6.31 -15.20 -3.20
N HIS A 100 5.40 -16.12 -2.94
CA HIS A 100 5.77 -17.46 -2.52
C HIS A 100 6.44 -18.19 -3.69
N PRO A 101 7.42 -19.11 -3.47
CA PRO A 101 8.05 -19.86 -4.57
C PRO A 101 7.09 -20.67 -5.45
N LYS A 102 5.88 -20.95 -4.95
CA LYS A 102 4.80 -21.64 -5.68
C LYS A 102 3.79 -20.69 -6.34
N THR A 103 4.00 -19.38 -6.26
CA THR A 103 3.14 -18.41 -6.94
C THR A 103 3.25 -18.63 -8.44
N GLY A 104 2.12 -18.96 -9.06
CA GLY A 104 2.00 -19.13 -10.50
C GLY A 104 1.77 -17.80 -11.23
N TYR A 105 1.09 -17.88 -12.36
CA TYR A 105 0.69 -16.71 -13.12
C TYR A 105 -0.27 -15.81 -12.33
N ILE A 106 -0.06 -14.49 -12.41
CA ILE A 106 -0.91 -13.47 -11.83
C ILE A 106 -1.49 -12.62 -12.97
N HIS A 107 -2.81 -12.66 -13.15
CA HIS A 107 -3.49 -11.91 -14.21
C HIS A 107 -3.74 -10.44 -13.85
N HIS A 108 -4.03 -10.17 -12.57
CA HIS A 108 -4.24 -8.81 -12.04
C HIS A 108 -3.35 -8.60 -10.81
N PHE A 109 -2.61 -7.51 -10.82
CA PHE A 109 -1.67 -7.17 -9.76
C PHE A 109 -1.58 -5.65 -9.62
N VAL A 110 -1.91 -5.14 -8.41
CA VAL A 110 -2.01 -3.71 -8.02
C VAL A 110 -2.35 -2.75 -9.15
N HIS A 111 -3.62 -2.34 -9.23
CA HIS A 111 -4.10 -1.38 -10.23
C HIS A 111 -4.37 -0.02 -9.59
N LEU A 112 -3.88 1.03 -10.21
CA LEU A 112 -4.29 2.42 -9.95
C LEU A 112 -5.11 2.88 -11.15
N ASN A 113 -6.32 3.37 -10.90
CA ASN A 113 -7.22 3.81 -11.96
C ASN A 113 -7.66 5.26 -11.72
N ALA A 114 -7.56 6.10 -12.75
CA ALA A 114 -8.16 7.41 -12.79
C ALA A 114 -9.65 7.27 -13.14
N ASP A 115 -10.49 7.12 -12.12
CA ASP A 115 -11.94 6.98 -12.29
C ASP A 115 -12.65 8.29 -11.91
N ARG A 116 -13.37 8.87 -12.88
CA ARG A 116 -14.15 10.09 -12.66
C ARG A 116 -15.41 9.84 -11.83
N THR A 117 -15.91 8.60 -11.78
CA THR A 117 -17.11 8.21 -11.04
C THR A 117 -16.85 6.94 -10.23
N PRO A 118 -15.97 7.00 -9.21
CA PRO A 118 -15.55 5.80 -8.47
C PRO A 118 -16.75 5.10 -7.83
N THR A 119 -16.76 3.78 -7.94
CA THR A 119 -17.69 2.90 -7.23
C THR A 119 -17.04 2.38 -5.95
N PRO A 120 -17.83 1.89 -4.96
CA PRO A 120 -17.27 1.21 -3.79
C PRO A 120 -16.51 -0.10 -4.10
N TRP A 121 -16.67 -0.63 -5.33
CA TRP A 121 -15.97 -1.80 -5.87
C TRP A 121 -15.10 -1.44 -7.09
N PRO A 122 -14.07 -2.24 -7.41
CA PRO A 122 -13.21 -1.99 -8.56
C PRO A 122 -13.95 -2.23 -9.90
N LYS A 123 -13.58 -1.46 -10.93
CA LYS A 123 -14.02 -1.65 -12.32
C LYS A 123 -12.89 -2.29 -13.15
N GLY A 124 -13.23 -3.28 -13.98
CA GLY A 124 -12.29 -3.91 -14.91
C GLY A 124 -11.31 -4.90 -14.25
N THR A 125 -11.80 -5.65 -13.26
CA THR A 125 -11.11 -6.81 -12.66
C THR A 125 -11.31 -8.10 -13.45
#